data_AF-A0A3E3HV85-F1
#
_entry.id   AF-A0A3E3HV85-F1
#
_cell.length_a   1.000
_cell.length_b   1.000
_cell.length_c   1.000
_cell.angle_alpha   90.00
_cell.angle_beta   90.00
_cell.angle_gamma   90.00
#
_symmetry.space_group_name_H-M   'P 1'
#
loop_
_entity.id
_entity.type
_entity.pdbx_description
1 polymer ?
#
loop_
_entity_poly.entity_id
_entity_poly.type
_entity_poly.pdbx_seq_one_letter_code
_entity_poly.pdbx_strand_id
1 'polypeptide(L)'
;MTKEEMLLKVKSNLKLNDDTQDLAISDVIQDTCTYCNLQNRLPEEMEPIIRRKVKAIMDYEAANGAGYAKEIQSIKEGDGTITYAQTDGNTRATIYGLGREDKAQLRRFRRLKGYG
;
A
#
# COMPACT_ATOMS: atom_id res chain seq x y z
N MET A 1 1.25 8.67 17.78
CA MET A 1 0.06 9.34 17.23
C MET A 1 -1.07 8.34 17.06
N THR A 2 -2.31 8.82 17.02
CA THR A 2 -3.49 8.01 16.65
C THR A 2 -3.50 7.74 15.14
N LYS A 3 -4.42 6.88 14.68
CA LYS A 3 -4.59 6.63 13.23
C LYS A 3 -5.04 7.88 12.49
N GLU A 4 -5.91 8.69 13.09
CA GLU A 4 -6.41 9.94 12.51
C GLU A 4 -5.32 10.99 12.41
N GLU A 5 -4.51 11.16 13.47
CA GLU A 5 -3.34 12.04 13.42
C GLU A 5 -2.35 11.60 12.34
N MET A 6 -2.15 10.28 12.19
CA MET A 6 -1.27 9.74 11.16
C MET A 6 -1.82 10.05 9.76
N LEU A 7 -3.13 9.84 9.54
CA LEU A 7 -3.80 10.14 8.28
C LEU A 7 -3.63 11.61 7.90
N LEU A 8 -3.90 12.54 8.83
CA LEU A 8 -3.80 13.97 8.58
C LEU A 8 -2.36 14.39 8.24
N LYS A 9 -1.37 13.82 8.93
CA LYS A 9 0.05 14.09 8.67
C LYS A 9 0.47 13.58 7.28
N VAL A 10 0.05 12.37 6.90
CA VAL A 10 0.33 11.81 5.57
C VAL A 10 -0.35 12.64 4.48
N LYS A 11 -1.62 13.01 4.67
CA LYS A 11 -2.40 13.85 3.75
C LYS A 11 -1.75 15.21 3.52
N SER A 12 -1.36 15.88 4.61
CA SER A 12 -0.66 17.17 4.57
C SER A 12 0.70 17.06 3.86
N ASN A 13 1.49 16.02 4.16
CA ASN A 13 2.79 15.81 3.53
C ASN A 13 2.71 15.41 2.05
N LEU A 14 1.60 14.79 1.63
CA LEU A 14 1.30 14.50 0.22
C LEU A 14 0.65 15.69 -0.51
N LYS A 15 0.35 16.79 0.20
CA LYS A 15 -0.34 17.97 -0.34
C LYS A 15 -1.67 17.60 -1.01
N LEU A 16 -2.41 16.68 -0.40
CA LEU A 16 -3.73 16.27 -0.85
C LEU A 16 -4.78 17.21 -0.27
N ASN A 17 -5.56 17.83 -1.16
CA ASN A 17 -6.59 18.81 -0.80
C ASN A 17 -8.01 18.21 -0.72
N ASP A 18 -8.15 16.94 -1.10
CA ASP A 18 -9.43 16.26 -1.24
C ASP A 18 -9.40 14.91 -0.50
N ASP A 19 -10.59 14.40 -0.14
CA ASP A 19 -10.79 13.19 0.65
C ASP A 19 -10.76 11.88 -0.17
N THR A 20 -10.56 11.94 -1.49
CA THR A 20 -10.55 10.76 -2.37
C THR A 20 -9.52 9.70 -1.95
N GLN A 21 -8.40 10.13 -1.37
CA GLN A 21 -7.30 9.25 -0.97
C GLN A 21 -7.33 8.85 0.51
N ASP A 22 -8.27 9.39 1.31
CA ASP A 22 -8.37 9.09 2.74
C ASP A 22 -8.56 7.59 3.01
N LEU A 23 -9.37 6.92 2.18
CA LEU A 23 -9.60 5.49 2.30
C LEU A 23 -8.31 4.70 2.04
N ALA A 24 -7.56 5.03 0.99
CA ALA A 24 -6.29 4.38 0.68
C ALA A 24 -5.24 4.61 1.78
N ILE A 25 -5.17 5.82 2.34
CA ILE A 25 -4.29 6.14 3.46
C ILE A 25 -4.69 5.32 4.70
N SER A 26 -5.99 5.24 5.00
CA SER A 26 -6.53 4.49 6.14
C SER A 26 -6.23 2.98 6.02
N ASP A 27 -6.40 2.40 4.83
CA ASP A 27 -6.08 0.99 4.56
C ASP A 27 -4.59 0.69 4.80
N VAL A 28 -3.68 1.53 4.30
CA VAL A 28 -2.24 1.35 4.51
C VAL A 28 -1.87 1.49 6.00
N ILE A 29 -2.49 2.43 6.72
CA ILE A 29 -2.32 2.58 8.17
C ILE A 29 -2.79 1.31 8.89
N GLN A 30 -3.95 0.78 8.53
CA GLN A 30 -4.53 -0.43 9.10
C GLN A 30 -3.63 -1.65 8.84
N ASP A 31 -3.13 -1.86 7.63
CA ASP A 31 -2.24 -2.98 7.29
C ASP A 31 -0.91 -2.87 8.04
N THR A 32 -0.36 -1.66 8.14
CA THR A 32 0.86 -1.37 8.91
C THR A 32 0.67 -1.69 10.39
N CYS A 33 -0.46 -1.27 10.96
CA CYS A 33 -0.84 -1.50 12.35
C CYS A 33 -0.99 -3.01 12.64
N THR A 34 -1.66 -3.71 11.73
CA THR A 34 -1.87 -5.17 11.78
C THR A 34 -0.54 -5.91 11.73
N TYR A 35 0.32 -5.59 10.76
CA TYR A 35 1.63 -6.22 10.60
C TYR A 35 2.55 -5.98 11.82
N CYS A 36 2.53 -4.77 12.37
CA CYS A 36 3.37 -4.40 13.51
C CYS A 36 2.78 -4.80 14.86
N ASN A 37 1.55 -5.30 14.89
CA ASN A 37 0.78 -5.61 16.09
C ASN A 37 0.68 -4.41 17.05
N LEU A 38 0.44 -3.23 16.48
CA LEU A 38 0.17 -1.99 17.20
C LEU A 38 -1.35 -1.85 17.34
N GLN A 39 -1.85 -1.35 18.47
CA GLN A 39 -3.30 -1.20 18.68
C GLN A 39 -3.73 0.27 18.76
N ASN A 40 -3.03 1.10 19.55
CA ASN A 40 -3.49 2.47 19.83
C ASN A 40 -2.49 3.57 19.48
N ARG A 41 -1.20 3.27 19.36
CA ARG A 41 -0.15 4.28 19.14
C ARG A 41 0.74 3.86 17.97
N LEU A 42 0.82 4.73 16.98
CA LEU A 42 1.77 4.63 15.89
C LEU A 42 2.99 5.53 16.17
N PRO A 43 4.22 5.02 16.00
CA PRO A 43 5.43 5.83 15.97
C PRO A 43 5.39 6.83 14.80
N GLU A 44 5.89 8.04 15.03
CA GLU A 44 5.98 9.05 13.97
C GLU A 44 6.93 8.67 12.85
N GLU A 45 7.95 7.86 13.16
CA GLU A 45 8.94 7.35 12.21
C GLU A 45 8.32 6.41 11.16
N MET A 46 7.08 5.94 11.36
CA MET A 46 6.34 5.18 10.36
C MET A 46 5.72 6.04 9.26
N GLU A 47 5.52 7.35 9.52
CA GLU A 47 4.98 8.31 8.55
C GLU A 47 5.63 8.19 7.16
N PRO A 48 6.97 8.25 7.02
CA PRO A 48 7.60 8.21 5.71
C PRO A 48 7.47 6.85 5.01
N ILE A 49 7.17 5.77 5.73
CA ILE A 49 6.92 4.45 5.17
C ILE A 49 5.51 4.43 4.59
N ILE A 50 4.51 4.80 5.41
CA ILE A 50 3.10 4.87 5.02
C ILE A 50 2.93 5.83 3.84
N ARG A 51 3.53 7.02 3.91
CA ARG A 51 3.50 8.03 2.84
C ARG A 51 4.06 7.51 1.52
N ARG A 52 5.22 6.83 1.55
CA ARG A 52 5.82 6.25 0.35
C ARG A 52 4.92 5.19 -0.27
N LYS A 53 4.28 4.37 0.57
CA LYS A 53 3.37 3.33 0.12
C LYS A 53 2.10 3.91 -0.52
N VAL A 54 1.47 4.89 0.11
CA VAL A 54 0.32 5.62 -0.45
C VAL A 54 0.68 6.27 -1.78
N LYS A 55 1.85 6.92 -1.85
CA LYS A 55 2.33 7.51 -3.11
C LYS A 55 2.50 6.45 -4.21
N ALA A 56 2.99 5.26 -3.89
CA ALA A 56 3.14 4.18 -4.85
C ALA A 56 1.78 3.66 -5.36
N ILE A 57 0.76 3.60 -4.49
CA ILE A 57 -0.62 3.27 -4.88
C ILE A 57 -1.17 4.33 -5.84
N MET A 58 -1.02 5.61 -5.48
CA MET A 58 -1.46 6.73 -6.33
C MET A 58 -0.77 6.74 -7.71
N ASP A 59 0.55 6.52 -7.74
CA ASP A 59 1.34 6.48 -8.97
C ASP A 59 0.89 5.31 -9.87
N TYR A 60 0.61 4.15 -9.26
CA TYR A 60 0.06 3.00 -9.95
C TYR A 60 -1.34 3.27 -10.53
N GLU A 61 -2.22 3.93 -9.77
CA GLU A 61 -3.55 4.32 -10.24
C GLU A 61 -3.48 5.37 -11.36
N ALA A 62 -2.56 6.32 -11.27
CA ALA A 62 -2.33 7.33 -12.31
C ALA A 62 -1.77 6.70 -13.60
N ALA A 63 -0.86 5.73 -13.48
CA ALA A 63 -0.23 5.06 -14.63
C ALA A 63 -1.14 4.04 -15.32
N ASN A 64 -2.07 3.40 -14.60
CA ASN A 64 -2.89 2.30 -15.13
C ASN A 64 -4.40 2.64 -15.23
N GLY A 65 -4.84 3.79 -14.72
CA GLY A 65 -6.24 4.21 -14.66
C GLY A 65 -6.94 3.79 -13.36
N ALA A 66 -7.87 4.62 -12.89
CA ALA A 66 -8.69 4.36 -11.72
C ALA A 66 -9.51 3.07 -11.93
N GLY A 67 -9.19 2.02 -11.16
CA GLY A 67 -9.85 0.71 -11.28
C GLY A 67 -9.13 -0.31 -12.16
N TYR A 68 -7.80 -0.24 -12.31
CA TYR A 68 -7.05 -1.26 -13.09
C TYR A 68 -7.15 -2.66 -12.48
N ALA A 69 -8.16 -3.39 -12.94
CA ALA A 69 -8.20 -4.84 -13.01
C ALA A 69 -7.55 -5.25 -14.34
N LYS A 70 -6.24 -5.50 -14.37
CA LYS A 70 -5.70 -6.46 -15.35
C LYS A 70 -5.81 -7.86 -14.77
N GLU A 71 -7.05 -8.26 -14.53
CA GLU A 71 -7.41 -9.66 -14.57
C GLU A 71 -7.58 -9.99 -16.05
N ILE A 72 -6.47 -10.46 -16.64
CA ILE A 72 -6.32 -11.15 -17.92
C ILE A 72 -7.58 -11.12 -18.81
N GLN A 73 -7.68 -10.15 -19.72
CA GLN A 73 -8.40 -10.40 -20.96
C GLN A 73 -7.44 -11.13 -21.89
N SER A 74 -7.61 -12.45 -21.93
CA SER A 74 -7.02 -13.30 -22.96
C SER A 74 -7.43 -12.74 -24.32
N ILE A 75 -6.48 -12.21 -25.09
CA ILE A 75 -6.69 -11.95 -26.51
C ILE A 75 -6.61 -13.30 -27.21
N LYS A 76 -7.75 -13.80 -27.69
CA LYS A 76 -7.83 -15.03 -28.46
C LYS A 76 -8.05 -14.66 -29.92
N GLU A 77 -6.96 -14.36 -30.62
CA GLU A 77 -6.98 -14.23 -32.08
C GLU A 77 -5.75 -14.95 -32.64
N GLY A 78 -5.99 -16.12 -33.25
CA GLY A 78 -5.11 -16.79 -34.22
C GLY A 78 -3.71 -17.19 -33.77
N ASP A 79 -3.50 -18.49 -33.55
CA ASP A 79 -2.21 -19.21 -33.66
C ASP A 79 -0.93 -18.42 -33.28
N GLY A 80 -0.76 -18.13 -32.00
CA GLY A 80 0.44 -17.46 -31.50
C GLY A 80 0.24 -16.88 -30.10
N THR A 81 0.22 -17.72 -29.07
CA THR A 81 0.03 -17.27 -27.69
C THR A 81 1.28 -16.53 -27.19
N ILE A 82 1.30 -15.21 -27.29
CA ILE A 82 2.30 -14.38 -26.59
C ILE A 82 1.77 -14.11 -25.18
N THR A 83 2.24 -14.90 -24.22
CA THR A 83 1.95 -14.69 -22.80
C THR A 83 2.88 -13.59 -22.28
N TYR A 84 2.40 -12.35 -22.20
CA TYR A 84 3.08 -11.32 -21.42
C TYR A 84 2.87 -11.63 -19.94
N ALA A 85 3.75 -12.45 -19.36
CA ALA A 85 3.82 -12.60 -17.91
C ALA A 85 4.14 -11.22 -17.32
N GLN A 86 3.16 -10.60 -16.66
CA GLN A 86 3.46 -9.48 -15.77
C GLN A 86 4.46 -9.99 -14.74
N THR A 87 5.66 -9.44 -14.78
CA THR A 87 6.72 -9.71 -13.81
C THR A 87 6.13 -9.65 -12.39
N ASP A 88 6.36 -10.71 -11.63
CA ASP A 88 5.82 -11.10 -10.31
C ASP A 88 5.80 -10.00 -9.20
N GLY A 89 6.29 -8.79 -9.49
CA GLY A 89 6.36 -7.64 -8.58
C GLY A 89 5.30 -6.55 -8.77
N ASN A 90 4.66 -6.42 -9.95
CA ASN A 90 3.74 -5.31 -10.27
C ASN A 90 2.28 -5.77 -10.40
N THR A 91 1.81 -6.55 -9.45
CA THR A 91 0.39 -6.94 -9.35
C THR A 91 -0.34 -6.05 -8.35
N ARG A 92 -1.66 -5.85 -8.56
CA ARG A 92 -2.51 -5.08 -7.64
C ARG A 92 -2.35 -5.52 -6.18
N ALA A 93 -2.27 -6.82 -5.94
CA ALA A 93 -2.07 -7.38 -4.60
C ALA A 93 -0.75 -6.90 -3.95
N THR A 94 0.33 -6.80 -4.72
CA THR A 94 1.65 -6.35 -4.23
C THR A 94 1.71 -4.82 -4.06
N ILE A 95 1.00 -4.07 -4.89
CA ILE A 95 0.97 -2.60 -4.80
C ILE A 95 0.08 -2.12 -3.64
N TYR A 96 -1.11 -2.68 -3.48
CA TYR A 96 -2.05 -2.29 -2.42
C TYR A 96 -1.72 -2.93 -1.07
N GLY A 97 -1.07 -4.11 -1.03
CA GLY A 97 -0.62 -4.75 0.21
C GLY A 97 0.81 -4.39 0.59
N LEU A 98 1.22 -4.61 1.86
CA LEU A 98 2.61 -4.41 2.27
C LEU A 98 3.57 -5.38 1.55
N GLY A 99 4.47 -4.81 0.75
CA GLY A 99 5.51 -5.51 0.00
C GLY A 99 6.67 -5.97 0.90
N ARG A 100 7.66 -6.64 0.30
CA ARG A 100 8.82 -7.15 1.03
C ARG A 100 9.66 -6.04 1.66
N GLU A 101 9.86 -4.95 0.92
CA GLU A 101 10.62 -3.77 1.37
C GLU A 101 9.89 -3.04 2.49
N ASP A 102 8.58 -2.81 2.33
CA ASP A 102 7.73 -2.21 3.35
C ASP A 102 7.83 -3.02 4.66
N LYS A 103 7.64 -4.34 4.57
CA LYS A 103 7.73 -5.28 5.70
C LYS A 103 9.11 -5.30 6.36
N ALA A 104 10.18 -5.15 5.58
CA ALA A 104 11.54 -5.08 6.11
C ALA A 104 11.77 -3.81 6.93
N GLN A 105 11.28 -2.67 6.46
CA GLN A 105 11.37 -1.40 7.20
C GLN A 105 10.49 -1.42 8.45
N LEU A 106 9.28 -1.97 8.35
CA LEU A 106 8.31 -2.08 9.44
C LEU A 106 8.72 -3.08 10.52
N ARG A 107 9.59 -4.03 10.20
CA ARG A 107 10.05 -5.07 11.15
C ARG A 107 10.66 -4.49 12.42
N ARG A 108 11.27 -3.30 12.36
CA ARG A 108 11.85 -2.61 13.53
C ARG A 108 10.79 -2.14 14.53
N PHE A 109 9.57 -1.88 14.07
CA PHE A 109 8.45 -1.41 14.88
C PHE A 109 7.51 -2.55 15.29
N ARG A 110 7.74 -3.75 14.75
CA ARG A 110 6.91 -4.92 15.02
C ARG A 110 7.12 -5.39 16.45
N ARG A 111 6.06 -5.35 17.26
CA ARG A 111 6.05 -5.97 18.59
C ARG A 111 5.77 -7.45 18.42
N LEU A 112 6.78 -8.29 18.67
CA LEU A 112 6.55 -9.72 18.82
C LEU A 112 5.58 -9.90 19.99
N LYS A 113 4.43 -10.52 19.72
CA LYS A 113 3.50 -10.95 20.76
C LYS A 113 4.26 -11.97 21.59
N GLY A 114 4.85 -11.53 22.70
CA GLY A 114 5.35 -12.44 23.71
C GLY A 114 4.16 -13.26 24.17
N TYR A 115 4.22 -14.58 23.97
CA TYR A 115 3.42 -15.48 24.77
C TYR A 115 3.92 -15.30 26.20
N GLY A 116 3.22 -14.46 26.96
CA GLY A 116 3.32 -14.38 28.41
C GLY A 116 2.36 -15.38 29.02
#